data_AF-A0A9D8W9R6-F1
#
_entry.id   AF-A0A9D8W9R6-F1
#
_cell.length_a   1.000
_cell.length_b   1.000
_cell.length_c   1.000
_cell.angle_alpha   90.00
_cell.angle_beta   90.00
_cell.angle_gamma   90.00
#
_symmetry.space_group_name_H-M   'P 1'
#
loop_
_entity.id
_entity.type
_entity.pdbx_description
1 polymer ?
#
loop_
_entity_poly.entity_id
_entity_poly.type
_entity_poly.pdbx_seq_one_letter_code
_entity_poly.pdbx_strand_id
1 'polypeptide(L)'
;MKTCSVSLKTLLVASTAVCALTLGLGGAASFSPFMLSSAQAQESGHSGGKGGSGGSGGHEDGGEEGGHEGGSEKGKGGTGEAGGHRGNIEDKVFDEDEGPSDEAKGPHYGGGKDVQGKPAGAGSKKGDLFGDMVVILRDENGVPVLTPEGYVQPLDAEGNPLPLNEEGEVINPDAMIEVELGRSNVARSPSKVLEGQLDEVIAAINAADSVTLDESGRIVTTTDGEEATVDSPIANLALYKTILNTGTIEGVDASKLPAELANLADGVKTDADLLSAIGFLAGATDKEGALSVDEIVYLNSILGIEGTITGADGRSYIDYSNFTYDRSSTYDGVTVTVLVETSPGVFEMQTVNVMDAVFGGADASGEDVTGYTQAADDARSVLLFVHDNSAPE
;
A
#
# COMPACT_ATOMS: atom_id res chain seq x y z
N MET A 1 43.11 50.24 32.22
CA MET A 1 41.87 50.22 33.03
C MET A 1 40.69 50.00 32.09
N LYS A 2 39.77 49.12 32.50
CA LYS A 2 38.61 48.56 31.78
C LYS A 2 38.89 47.37 30.86
N THR A 3 38.74 46.21 31.50
CA THR A 3 38.40 44.87 31.03
C THR A 3 37.09 44.83 30.24
N CYS A 4 37.02 43.99 29.21
CA CYS A 4 35.83 43.20 28.90
C CYS A 4 36.27 41.86 28.30
N SER A 5 35.79 40.78 28.90
CA SER A 5 36.14 39.39 28.67
C SER A 5 35.04 38.68 27.89
N VAL A 6 35.41 37.86 26.91
CA VAL A 6 34.58 36.72 26.47
C VAL A 6 35.52 35.51 26.35
N SER A 7 35.25 34.49 27.17
CA SER A 7 36.01 33.25 27.23
C SER A 7 35.31 32.19 26.38
N LEU A 8 36.06 31.66 25.41
CA LEU A 8 35.84 30.38 24.76
C LEU A 8 35.89 29.26 25.82
N LYS A 9 34.95 28.32 25.80
CA LYS A 9 35.08 27.02 26.49
C LYS A 9 34.60 25.89 25.58
N THR A 10 35.58 25.24 25.00
CA THR A 10 35.57 23.86 24.52
C THR A 10 35.23 22.91 25.68
N LEU A 11 34.32 21.96 25.48
CA LEU A 11 34.29 20.72 26.26
C LEU A 11 34.05 19.54 25.32
N LEU A 12 34.96 18.57 25.42
CA LEU A 12 35.09 17.34 24.65
C LEU A 12 34.70 16.17 25.59
N VAL A 13 34.23 15.06 25.00
CA VAL A 13 34.20 13.67 25.50
C VAL A 13 33.08 13.25 26.46
N ALA A 14 32.21 12.33 26.00
CA ALA A 14 32.33 10.90 26.34
C ALA A 14 31.26 10.07 25.60
N SER A 15 31.71 9.42 24.54
CA SER A 15 31.10 8.24 23.92
C SER A 15 31.27 7.03 24.85
N THR A 16 30.19 6.25 25.02
CA THR A 16 30.28 4.91 25.61
C THR A 16 29.57 3.94 24.67
N ALA A 17 30.37 3.27 23.85
CA ALA A 17 29.99 2.07 23.16
C ALA A 17 29.96 0.90 24.17
N VAL A 18 28.89 0.12 24.18
CA VAL A 18 28.88 -1.20 24.82
C VAL A 18 28.67 -2.22 23.71
N CYS A 19 29.76 -2.81 23.24
CA CYS A 19 29.73 -4.10 22.56
C CYS A 19 29.51 -5.19 23.62
N ALA A 20 28.50 -6.04 23.44
CA ALA A 20 28.43 -7.31 24.15
C ALA A 20 28.15 -8.44 23.14
N LEU A 21 29.17 -9.27 22.94
CA LEU A 21 29.11 -10.50 22.15
C LEU A 21 29.24 -11.70 23.09
N THR A 22 28.36 -12.69 22.89
CA THR A 22 28.46 -14.14 23.18
C THR A 22 28.00 -14.79 24.51
N LEU A 23 27.05 -15.72 24.32
CA LEU A 23 26.95 -17.13 24.78
C LEU A 23 26.58 -17.47 26.25
N GLY A 24 25.37 -18.03 26.41
CA GLY A 24 25.18 -19.43 26.83
C GLY A 24 24.86 -19.79 28.30
N LEU A 25 23.63 -20.34 28.48
CA LEU A 25 23.14 -21.29 29.51
C LEU A 25 22.82 -20.83 30.95
N GLY A 26 21.57 -21.12 31.36
CA GLY A 26 21.19 -21.46 32.75
C GLY A 26 20.10 -20.58 33.35
N GLY A 27 18.85 -21.07 33.35
CA GLY A 27 17.67 -20.30 33.77
C GLY A 27 17.44 -20.14 35.27
N ALA A 28 16.58 -19.17 35.60
CA ALA A 28 15.59 -19.23 36.68
C ALA A 28 14.62 -18.05 36.49
N ALA A 29 13.32 -18.34 36.67
CA ALA A 29 12.20 -17.45 36.47
C ALA A 29 12.19 -16.21 37.37
N SER A 30 11.66 -15.09 36.87
CA SER A 30 10.88 -14.11 37.64
C SER A 30 10.04 -13.24 36.70
N PHE A 31 8.76 -13.13 37.04
CA PHE A 31 7.66 -12.46 36.34
C PHE A 31 7.72 -10.91 36.45
N SER A 32 7.49 -10.25 35.30
CA SER A 32 6.67 -9.04 35.01
C SER A 32 6.91 -7.69 35.74
N PRO A 33 6.44 -6.52 35.20
CA PRO A 33 5.62 -6.31 34.01
C PRO A 33 6.13 -5.28 32.97
N PHE A 34 5.55 -5.46 31.78
CA PHE A 34 5.46 -4.64 30.58
C PHE A 34 5.15 -3.15 30.86
N MET A 35 5.88 -2.24 30.20
CA MET A 35 5.49 -0.84 30.00
C MET A 35 5.63 -0.59 28.49
N LEU A 36 4.51 -0.69 27.78
CA LEU A 36 4.42 -0.32 26.37
C LEU A 36 4.22 1.21 26.31
N SER A 37 5.15 1.92 25.66
CA SER A 37 5.05 3.35 25.43
C SER A 37 4.39 3.57 24.07
N SER A 38 3.08 3.78 24.04
CA SER A 38 2.39 4.29 22.86
C SER A 38 2.69 5.79 22.70
N ALA A 39 3.54 6.13 21.75
CA ALA A 39 3.69 7.51 21.30
C ALA A 39 2.57 7.78 20.28
N GLN A 40 1.46 8.36 20.74
CA GLN A 40 0.39 8.83 19.86
C GLN A 40 0.75 10.21 19.29
N ALA A 41 0.70 10.32 17.95
CA ALA A 41 0.70 11.59 17.24
C ALA A 41 -0.67 12.27 17.40
N GLN A 42 -0.65 13.56 17.72
CA GLN A 42 -1.80 14.37 18.12
C GLN A 42 -2.43 15.05 16.90
N GLU A 43 -3.61 14.60 16.47
CA GLU A 43 -4.41 15.24 15.42
C GLU A 43 -5.28 16.38 16.00
N SER A 44 -5.14 17.59 15.46
CA SER A 44 -5.94 18.75 15.84
C SER A 44 -7.22 18.83 15.00
N GLY A 45 -8.36 18.59 15.64
CA GLY A 45 -9.69 18.59 15.02
C GLY A 45 -10.15 19.94 14.44
N HIS A 46 -10.93 19.86 13.37
CA HIS A 46 -11.64 20.99 12.77
C HIS A 46 -13.15 20.89 13.04
N SER A 47 -13.68 21.94 13.67
CA SER A 47 -15.08 22.13 14.02
C SER A 47 -15.95 22.51 12.82
N GLY A 48 -17.14 21.92 12.72
CA GLY A 48 -18.15 22.29 11.74
C GLY A 48 -18.82 23.65 11.96
N GLY A 49 -19.41 24.21 10.90
CA GLY A 49 -20.28 25.38 10.98
C GLY A 49 -20.74 26.01 9.65
N LYS A 50 -21.95 25.62 9.22
CA LYS A 50 -23.02 26.41 8.54
C LYS A 50 -22.75 27.19 7.22
N GLY A 51 -23.43 26.72 6.16
CA GLY A 51 -24.63 27.38 5.58
C GLY A 51 -24.47 28.65 4.74
N GLY A 52 -24.82 28.57 3.45
CA GLY A 52 -25.10 29.72 2.58
C GLY A 52 -25.82 29.30 1.30
N SER A 53 -26.96 29.93 1.02
CA SER A 53 -27.91 29.60 -0.07
C SER A 53 -27.72 30.46 -1.32
N GLY A 54 -28.31 30.00 -2.43
CA GLY A 54 -28.67 30.79 -3.61
C GLY A 54 -28.19 30.10 -4.89
N GLY A 55 -28.94 29.99 -5.97
CA GLY A 55 -30.28 30.45 -6.32
C GLY A 55 -30.57 29.89 -7.71
N SER A 56 -31.82 29.50 -7.97
CA SER A 56 -32.24 28.92 -9.25
C SER A 56 -32.59 30.00 -10.28
N GLY A 57 -32.24 29.72 -11.53
CA GLY A 57 -32.78 30.30 -12.77
C GLY A 57 -31.91 29.77 -13.91
N GLY A 58 -32.40 29.27 -15.05
CA GLY A 58 -33.72 29.22 -15.65
C GLY A 58 -33.51 29.28 -17.17
N HIS A 59 -34.24 28.43 -17.91
CA HIS A 59 -34.58 28.53 -19.35
C HIS A 59 -33.48 28.17 -20.38
N GLU A 60 -33.71 27.14 -21.22
CA GLU A 60 -34.34 27.16 -22.58
C GLU A 60 -33.32 27.64 -23.64
N ASP A 61 -33.24 27.18 -24.89
CA ASP A 61 -33.93 26.23 -25.76
C ASP A 61 -33.07 26.10 -27.04
N GLY A 62 -33.41 25.15 -27.93
CA GLY A 62 -32.99 25.13 -29.34
C GLY A 62 -31.87 24.13 -29.65
N GLY A 63 -32.02 23.09 -30.47
CA GLY A 63 -32.99 22.80 -31.52
C GLY A 63 -32.30 22.93 -32.88
N GLU A 64 -32.07 21.81 -33.58
CA GLU A 64 -32.07 21.74 -35.05
C GLU A 64 -32.00 20.26 -35.52
N GLU A 65 -33.05 19.85 -36.24
CA GLU A 65 -33.14 18.61 -37.02
C GLU A 65 -32.44 18.77 -38.38
N GLY A 66 -32.01 17.64 -38.97
CA GLY A 66 -31.97 17.53 -40.43
C GLY A 66 -31.12 16.41 -41.02
N GLY A 67 -31.78 15.41 -41.63
CA GLY A 67 -31.35 14.87 -42.92
C GLY A 67 -30.91 13.40 -42.99
N HIS A 68 -31.84 12.50 -43.33
CA HIS A 68 -31.61 11.17 -43.88
C HIS A 68 -31.31 11.20 -45.39
N GLU A 69 -30.42 10.32 -45.86
CA GLU A 69 -30.45 9.47 -47.08
C GLU A 69 -29.02 8.86 -47.20
N GLY A 70 -28.76 7.55 -47.33
CA GLY A 70 -29.48 6.48 -48.00
C GLY A 70 -28.68 6.05 -49.25
N GLY A 71 -27.88 4.98 -49.18
CA GLY A 71 -27.18 4.46 -50.36
C GLY A 71 -26.16 3.35 -50.09
N SER A 72 -26.61 2.10 -50.17
CA SER A 72 -25.76 0.90 -50.22
C SER A 72 -24.91 0.82 -51.48
N GLU A 73 -23.64 0.39 -51.37
CA GLU A 73 -23.07 -0.53 -52.35
C GLU A 73 -21.86 -1.31 -51.82
N LYS A 74 -21.75 -2.54 -52.33
CA LYS A 74 -20.97 -3.67 -51.82
C LYS A 74 -19.75 -3.86 -52.73
N GLY A 75 -18.54 -3.90 -52.18
CA GLY A 75 -17.30 -4.09 -52.95
C GLY A 75 -16.30 -5.02 -52.26
N LYS A 76 -15.83 -6.02 -52.99
CA LYS A 76 -14.97 -7.14 -52.57
C LYS A 76 -13.47 -6.77 -52.49
N GLY A 77 -12.77 -7.35 -51.52
CA GLY A 77 -11.63 -8.28 -51.71
C GLY A 77 -10.22 -7.77 -52.06
N GLY A 78 -9.24 -8.24 -51.28
CA GLY A 78 -7.79 -8.29 -51.62
C GLY A 78 -6.91 -8.06 -50.37
N THR A 79 -6.47 -9.10 -49.65
CA THR A 79 -5.15 -9.78 -49.74
C THR A 79 -3.93 -8.85 -49.82
N GLY A 80 -3.08 -8.88 -48.78
CA GLY A 80 -1.70 -8.40 -48.90
C GLY A 80 -1.05 -7.94 -47.60
N GLU A 81 -0.15 -8.79 -47.09
CA GLU A 81 1.12 -8.47 -46.41
C GLU A 81 1.17 -7.80 -45.03
N ALA A 82 1.96 -8.49 -44.20
CA ALA A 82 2.50 -8.06 -42.94
C ALA A 82 3.41 -6.83 -43.09
N GLY A 83 3.23 -5.88 -42.19
CA GLY A 83 4.15 -4.79 -41.94
C GLY A 83 3.95 -4.33 -40.51
N GLY A 84 4.90 -4.65 -39.63
CA GLY A 84 4.82 -4.37 -38.20
C GLY A 84 4.63 -2.89 -37.91
N HIS A 85 3.79 -2.60 -36.93
CA HIS A 85 3.74 -1.31 -36.26
C HIS A 85 3.79 -1.58 -34.76
N ARG A 86 4.88 -1.09 -34.15
CA ARG A 86 4.99 -0.82 -32.72
C ARG A 86 3.87 0.18 -32.39
N GLY A 87 3.01 -0.17 -31.44
CA GLY A 87 1.93 0.68 -30.95
C GLY A 87 2.08 0.85 -29.46
N ASN A 88 2.17 2.11 -29.05
CA ASN A 88 2.23 2.57 -27.67
C ASN A 88 1.03 2.04 -26.87
N ILE A 89 1.25 1.83 -25.57
CA ILE A 89 0.33 1.16 -24.63
C ILE A 89 -0.90 2.03 -24.24
N GLU A 90 -1.07 3.23 -24.78
CA GLU A 90 -2.01 4.20 -24.21
C GLU A 90 -3.36 4.37 -24.93
N ASP A 91 -3.68 3.61 -25.98
CA ASP A 91 -4.89 3.93 -26.78
C ASP A 91 -5.77 2.73 -27.13
N LYS A 92 -6.20 1.98 -26.11
CA LYS A 92 -7.36 1.07 -26.20
C LYS A 92 -8.19 1.07 -24.93
N VAL A 93 -8.72 2.25 -24.61
CA VAL A 93 -9.67 2.43 -23.52
C VAL A 93 -10.83 3.26 -24.06
N PHE A 94 -11.95 2.57 -24.30
CA PHE A 94 -13.29 3.04 -24.72
C PHE A 94 -13.49 3.40 -26.20
N ASP A 95 -14.10 2.46 -26.93
CA ASP A 95 -14.79 2.74 -28.19
C ASP A 95 -16.04 1.84 -28.27
N GLU A 96 -17.12 2.22 -27.59
CA GLU A 96 -18.49 1.77 -27.89
C GLU A 96 -19.48 2.88 -27.50
N ASP A 97 -19.84 3.73 -28.47
CA ASP A 97 -21.12 4.44 -28.47
C ASP A 97 -21.94 3.91 -29.65
N GLU A 98 -22.88 3.01 -29.37
CA GLU A 98 -24.13 2.87 -30.13
C GLU A 98 -25.24 2.40 -29.17
N GLY A 99 -26.12 3.32 -28.77
CA GLY A 99 -27.49 2.96 -28.34
C GLY A 99 -28.48 3.17 -29.48
N PRO A 100 -29.76 2.77 -29.34
CA PRO A 100 -30.31 1.58 -28.70
C PRO A 100 -31.02 0.68 -29.75
N SER A 101 -30.95 -0.65 -29.61
CA SER A 101 -31.92 -1.52 -30.28
C SER A 101 -32.90 -2.10 -29.26
N ASP A 102 -34.14 -1.65 -29.34
CA ASP A 102 -35.28 -2.28 -28.71
C ASP A 102 -35.34 -3.76 -29.09
N GLU A 103 -35.76 -4.60 -28.13
CA GLU A 103 -36.06 -6.04 -28.27
C GLU A 103 -34.97 -7.03 -27.82
N ALA A 104 -34.53 -6.90 -26.58
CA ALA A 104 -34.14 -8.07 -25.77
C ALA A 104 -34.73 -7.94 -24.36
N LYS A 105 -35.91 -8.52 -24.16
CA LYS A 105 -36.55 -8.66 -22.85
C LYS A 105 -35.68 -9.55 -21.94
N GLY A 106 -34.79 -8.92 -21.18
CA GLY A 106 -34.10 -9.56 -20.05
C GLY A 106 -35.10 -9.92 -18.94
N PRO A 107 -34.91 -11.04 -18.22
CA PRO A 107 -35.82 -11.44 -17.17
C PRO A 107 -35.68 -10.47 -15.99
N HIS A 108 -36.81 -9.86 -15.62
CA HIS A 108 -37.00 -9.21 -14.34
C HIS A 108 -36.53 -10.13 -13.20
N TYR A 109 -35.60 -9.66 -12.38
CA TYR A 109 -35.53 -10.05 -10.97
C TYR A 109 -35.50 -8.79 -10.11
N GLY A 110 -36.70 -8.27 -9.88
CA GLY A 110 -36.97 -7.45 -8.72
C GLY A 110 -36.91 -8.29 -7.44
N GLY A 111 -36.64 -7.61 -6.32
CA GLY A 111 -36.54 -8.22 -5.00
C GLY A 111 -37.70 -9.14 -4.67
N GLY A 112 -37.34 -10.35 -4.22
CA GLY A 112 -38.26 -11.39 -3.81
C GLY A 112 -37.56 -12.34 -2.86
N LYS A 113 -37.91 -12.21 -1.59
CA LYS A 113 -37.75 -13.12 -0.44
C LYS A 113 -37.30 -14.55 -0.73
N ASP A 114 -36.33 -14.94 0.09
CA ASP A 114 -36.12 -16.23 0.73
C ASP A 114 -35.78 -17.42 -0.18
N VAL A 115 -34.73 -18.14 0.23
CA VAL A 115 -34.24 -19.42 -0.30
C VAL A 115 -33.21 -19.32 -1.45
N GLN A 116 -32.01 -18.84 -1.15
CA GLN A 116 -30.79 -19.41 -1.74
C GLN A 116 -29.67 -19.40 -0.70
N GLY A 117 -29.13 -20.58 -0.41
CA GLY A 117 -28.17 -20.81 0.65
C GLY A 117 -26.92 -19.94 0.53
N LYS A 118 -26.38 -19.57 1.69
CA LYS A 118 -25.08 -18.91 1.81
C LYS A 118 -24.04 -19.58 0.90
N PRO A 119 -23.23 -18.80 0.18
CA PRO A 119 -22.04 -19.32 -0.48
C PRO A 119 -21.22 -20.13 0.53
N ALA A 120 -20.66 -21.26 0.10
CA ALA A 120 -19.75 -22.01 0.95
C ALA A 120 -18.56 -21.10 1.34
N GLY A 121 -18.41 -20.83 2.64
CA GLY A 121 -17.39 -19.91 3.16
C GLY A 121 -17.88 -18.51 3.57
N ALA A 122 -19.13 -18.15 3.26
CA ALA A 122 -19.77 -17.00 3.89
C ALA A 122 -20.08 -17.38 5.34
N GLY A 123 -19.26 -16.93 6.27
CA GLY A 123 -19.50 -17.15 7.67
C GLY A 123 -20.72 -16.37 8.17
N SER A 124 -21.07 -16.65 9.41
CA SER A 124 -22.44 -16.52 9.93
C SER A 124 -22.60 -15.54 11.06
N LYS A 125 -21.55 -14.76 11.31
CA LYS A 125 -21.47 -13.79 12.40
C LYS A 125 -21.00 -12.46 11.82
N LYS A 126 -21.41 -11.34 12.44
CA LYS A 126 -20.72 -10.06 12.24
C LYS A 126 -19.24 -10.27 12.55
N GLY A 127 -18.34 -9.70 11.76
CA GLY A 127 -16.91 -10.05 11.78
C GLY A 127 -16.51 -11.26 10.91
N ASP A 128 -17.30 -11.58 9.89
CA ASP A 128 -16.77 -12.39 8.77
C ASP A 128 -15.54 -11.70 8.19
N LEU A 129 -14.55 -12.50 7.79
CA LEU A 129 -13.19 -12.11 7.35
C LEU A 129 -13.13 -10.94 6.34
N PHE A 130 -14.24 -10.62 5.69
CA PHE A 130 -14.35 -9.62 4.62
C PHE A 130 -15.46 -8.58 4.82
N GLY A 131 -16.22 -8.65 5.92
CA GLY A 131 -17.44 -7.86 6.13
C GLY A 131 -17.24 -6.63 7.04
N ASP A 132 -16.64 -6.84 8.22
CA ASP A 132 -16.45 -5.78 9.22
C ASP A 132 -14.98 -5.82 9.68
N MET A 133 -14.11 -5.08 8.99
CA MET A 133 -12.70 -4.94 9.39
C MET A 133 -12.59 -3.81 10.41
N VAL A 134 -12.00 -4.09 11.57
CA VAL A 134 -11.88 -3.15 12.68
C VAL A 134 -10.53 -3.27 13.34
N VAL A 135 -10.08 -2.20 14.00
CA VAL A 135 -8.83 -2.23 14.77
C VAL A 135 -8.98 -3.18 15.96
N ILE A 136 -8.05 -4.13 16.09
CA ILE A 136 -8.05 -5.14 17.16
C ILE A 136 -6.70 -5.22 17.87
N LEU A 137 -6.72 -5.76 19.09
CA LEU A 137 -5.50 -6.05 19.85
C LEU A 137 -4.70 -7.16 19.17
N ARG A 138 -3.44 -6.87 18.86
CA ARG A 138 -2.49 -7.79 18.23
C ARG A 138 -1.20 -7.89 19.04
N ASP A 139 -0.50 -9.00 18.86
CA ASP A 139 0.88 -9.15 19.32
C ASP A 139 1.89 -8.50 18.35
N GLU A 140 3.17 -8.64 18.67
CA GLU A 140 4.29 -8.09 17.91
C GLU A 140 4.34 -8.58 16.44
N ASN A 141 3.75 -9.73 16.12
CA ASN A 141 3.70 -10.28 14.76
C ASN A 141 2.36 -9.98 14.05
N GLY A 142 1.48 -9.20 14.67
CA GLY A 142 0.16 -8.91 14.12
C GLY A 142 -0.87 -10.02 14.35
N VAL A 143 -0.57 -11.04 15.18
CA VAL A 143 -1.51 -12.10 15.54
C VAL A 143 -2.54 -11.55 16.53
N PRO A 144 -3.86 -11.80 16.33
CA PRO A 144 -4.88 -11.38 17.27
C PRO A 144 -4.66 -11.95 18.68
N VAL A 145 -4.69 -11.08 19.69
CA VAL A 145 -4.71 -11.49 21.09
C VAL A 145 -6.15 -11.78 21.48
N LEU A 146 -6.44 -13.05 21.78
CA LEU A 146 -7.79 -13.48 22.16
C LEU A 146 -8.04 -13.32 23.66
N THR A 147 -9.30 -13.07 24.04
CA THR A 147 -9.74 -13.16 25.44
C THR A 147 -9.63 -14.62 25.95
N PRO A 148 -9.69 -14.86 27.27
CA PRO A 148 -9.70 -16.23 27.81
C PRO A 148 -10.82 -17.12 27.24
N GLU A 149 -11.93 -16.51 26.83
CA GLU A 149 -13.09 -17.16 26.20
C GLU A 149 -12.91 -17.39 24.69
N GLY A 150 -11.81 -16.89 24.10
CA GLY A 150 -11.45 -17.08 22.69
C GLY A 150 -11.99 -16.02 21.74
N TYR A 151 -12.38 -14.84 22.23
CA TYR A 151 -12.88 -13.74 21.38
C TYR A 151 -11.76 -12.80 20.96
N VAL A 152 -11.86 -12.25 19.74
CA VAL A 152 -11.01 -11.13 19.32
C VAL A 152 -11.35 -9.88 20.13
N GLN A 153 -10.37 -9.02 20.34
CA GLN A 153 -10.50 -7.86 21.23
C GLN A 153 -10.38 -6.54 20.42
N PRO A 154 -11.49 -5.92 19.98
CA PRO A 154 -11.47 -4.61 19.34
C PRO A 154 -10.95 -3.52 20.26
N LEU A 155 -10.37 -2.47 19.66
CA LEU A 155 -9.83 -1.30 20.35
C LEU A 155 -10.62 -0.02 20.04
N ASP A 156 -10.61 0.93 20.97
CA ASP A 156 -11.06 2.31 20.76
C ASP A 156 -9.96 3.19 20.15
N ALA A 157 -10.30 4.47 19.86
CA ALA A 157 -9.40 5.48 19.29
C ALA A 157 -8.15 5.73 20.15
N GLU A 158 -8.23 5.45 21.45
CA GLU A 158 -7.13 5.59 22.39
C GLU A 158 -6.30 4.29 22.54
N GLY A 159 -6.65 3.23 21.82
CA GLY A 159 -5.97 1.93 21.84
C GLY A 159 -6.36 1.04 23.03
N ASN A 160 -7.47 1.34 23.73
CA ASN A 160 -7.94 0.53 24.85
C ASN A 160 -8.89 -0.59 24.38
N PRO A 161 -8.81 -1.79 24.98
CA PRO A 161 -9.76 -2.86 24.74
C PRO A 161 -11.22 -2.47 25.00
N LEU A 162 -12.08 -2.62 24.00
CA LEU A 162 -13.52 -2.40 24.13
C LEU A 162 -14.20 -3.55 24.89
N PRO A 163 -15.13 -3.26 25.82
CA PRO A 163 -15.79 -4.31 26.58
C PRO A 163 -16.71 -5.16 25.70
N LEU A 164 -16.64 -6.48 25.89
CA LEU A 164 -17.44 -7.48 25.19
C LEU A 164 -18.57 -8.03 26.08
N ASN A 165 -19.69 -8.46 25.48
CA ASN A 165 -20.75 -9.20 26.16
C ASN A 165 -20.41 -10.71 26.26
N GLU A 166 -21.32 -11.51 26.84
CA GLU A 166 -21.12 -12.95 27.03
C GLU A 166 -21.01 -13.72 25.69
N GLU A 167 -21.53 -13.14 24.61
CA GLU A 167 -21.48 -13.69 23.27
C GLU A 167 -20.21 -13.27 22.47
N GLY A 168 -19.37 -12.40 23.04
CA GLY A 168 -18.15 -11.88 22.41
C GLY A 168 -18.39 -10.69 21.48
N GLU A 169 -19.54 -10.04 21.54
CA GLU A 169 -19.86 -8.84 20.78
C GLU A 169 -19.51 -7.57 21.57
N VAL A 170 -19.08 -6.53 20.87
CA VAL A 170 -18.75 -5.24 21.48
C VAL A 170 -20.01 -4.57 22.04
N ILE A 171 -19.97 -4.18 23.32
CA ILE A 171 -21.11 -3.53 24.00
C ILE A 171 -21.44 -2.17 23.39
N ASN A 172 -20.42 -1.39 23.03
CA ASN A 172 -20.56 -0.10 22.36
C ASN A 172 -19.92 -0.12 20.97
N PRO A 173 -20.65 -0.54 19.92
CA PRO A 173 -20.08 -0.70 18.58
C PRO A 173 -19.67 0.64 17.95
N ASP A 174 -20.27 1.76 18.36
CA ASP A 174 -19.92 3.10 17.83
C ASP A 174 -18.52 3.57 18.25
N ALA A 175 -17.88 2.88 19.20
CA ALA A 175 -16.50 3.13 19.61
C ALA A 175 -15.47 2.31 18.82
N MET A 176 -15.91 1.40 17.96
CA MET A 176 -15.02 0.63 17.10
C MET A 176 -14.48 1.51 15.98
N ILE A 177 -13.20 1.32 15.66
CA ILE A 177 -12.57 1.98 14.51
C ILE A 177 -12.61 1.00 13.34
N GLU A 178 -13.21 1.41 12.24
CA GLU A 178 -13.20 0.65 10.99
C GLU A 178 -11.83 0.76 10.32
N VAL A 179 -11.37 -0.34 9.75
CA VAL A 179 -10.14 -0.37 8.95
C VAL A 179 -10.53 -0.23 7.49
N GLU A 180 -10.12 0.87 6.89
CA GLU A 180 -10.36 1.19 5.49
C GLU A 180 -9.19 0.72 4.64
N LEU A 181 -9.48 -0.05 3.59
CA LEU A 181 -8.46 -0.50 2.62
C LEU A 181 -8.33 0.44 1.42
N GLY A 182 -9.28 1.37 1.25
CA GLY A 182 -9.41 2.25 0.08
C GLY A 182 -9.09 1.55 -1.25
N ARG A 183 -8.02 1.92 -1.97
CA ARG A 183 -7.64 1.28 -3.25
C ARG A 183 -7.15 -0.16 -3.12
N SER A 184 -6.59 -0.53 -1.95
CA SER A 184 -6.15 -1.90 -1.65
C SER A 184 -7.32 -2.88 -1.62
N ASN A 185 -8.58 -2.40 -1.63
CA ASN A 185 -9.75 -3.24 -1.88
C ASN A 185 -9.66 -4.04 -3.18
N VAL A 186 -8.84 -3.61 -4.16
CA VAL A 186 -8.54 -4.38 -5.37
C VAL A 186 -7.95 -5.76 -5.07
N ALA A 187 -7.39 -5.99 -3.88
CA ALA A 187 -6.97 -7.30 -3.38
C ALA A 187 -8.09 -8.35 -3.40
N ARG A 188 -9.36 -7.93 -3.36
CA ARG A 188 -10.54 -8.81 -3.42
C ARG A 188 -10.92 -9.19 -4.86
N SER A 189 -10.21 -8.67 -5.85
CA SER A 189 -10.46 -8.96 -7.26
C SER A 189 -10.13 -10.42 -7.59
N PRO A 190 -10.71 -10.99 -8.66
CA PRO A 190 -10.34 -12.32 -9.13
C PRO A 190 -8.83 -12.44 -9.38
N SER A 191 -8.22 -13.58 -9.02
CA SER A 191 -6.76 -13.77 -9.05
C SER A 191 -6.12 -13.44 -10.41
N LYS A 192 -6.82 -13.77 -11.51
CA LYS A 192 -6.42 -13.46 -12.89
C LYS A 192 -6.08 -11.99 -13.15
N VAL A 193 -6.64 -11.06 -12.37
CA VAL A 193 -6.36 -9.62 -12.51
C VAL A 193 -4.94 -9.32 -12.03
N LEU A 194 -4.56 -9.86 -10.87
CA LEU A 194 -3.20 -9.73 -10.34
C LEU A 194 -2.19 -10.51 -11.19
N GLU A 195 -2.55 -11.72 -11.62
CA GLU A 195 -1.68 -12.56 -12.47
C GLU A 195 -1.34 -11.88 -13.79
N GLY A 196 -2.32 -11.29 -14.49
CA GLY A 196 -2.06 -10.58 -15.75
C GLY A 196 -1.15 -9.36 -15.59
N GLN A 197 -1.29 -8.61 -14.49
CA GLN A 197 -0.42 -7.48 -14.18
C GLN A 197 1.00 -7.94 -13.79
N LEU A 198 1.13 -9.07 -13.10
CA LEU A 198 2.43 -9.67 -12.82
C LEU A 198 3.14 -10.08 -14.11
N ASP A 199 2.44 -10.69 -15.06
CA ASP A 199 2.99 -11.09 -16.36
C ASP A 199 3.54 -9.88 -17.14
N GLU A 200 2.85 -8.73 -17.10
CA GLU A 200 3.30 -7.48 -17.71
C GLU A 200 4.60 -6.97 -17.07
N VAL A 201 4.70 -6.99 -15.73
CA VAL A 201 5.91 -6.59 -15.02
C VAL A 201 7.08 -7.54 -15.32
N ILE A 202 6.84 -8.85 -15.33
CA ILE A 202 7.87 -9.84 -15.69
C ILE A 202 8.38 -9.59 -17.11
N ALA A 203 7.48 -9.32 -18.05
CA ALA A 203 7.86 -9.00 -19.43
C ALA A 203 8.71 -7.73 -19.50
N ALA A 204 8.35 -6.68 -18.75
CA ALA A 204 9.12 -5.44 -18.68
C ALA A 204 10.53 -5.66 -18.11
N ILE A 205 10.65 -6.36 -16.98
CA ILE A 205 11.95 -6.71 -16.36
C ILE A 205 12.83 -7.49 -17.33
N ASN A 206 12.25 -8.49 -18.02
CA ASN A 206 13.01 -9.35 -18.94
C ASN A 206 13.43 -8.61 -20.23
N ALA A 207 12.68 -7.59 -20.64
CA ALA A 207 13.01 -6.75 -21.78
C ALA A 207 14.05 -5.67 -21.44
N ALA A 208 14.11 -5.24 -20.18
CA ALA A 208 14.94 -4.13 -19.74
C ALA A 208 16.45 -4.35 -19.96
N ASP A 209 17.17 -3.26 -20.22
CA ASP A 209 18.62 -3.20 -20.23
C ASP A 209 19.19 -3.17 -18.80
N SER A 210 18.48 -2.51 -17.89
CA SER A 210 18.78 -2.47 -16.45
C SER A 210 17.53 -2.36 -15.60
N VAL A 211 17.62 -2.84 -14.36
CA VAL A 211 16.56 -2.75 -13.35
C VAL A 211 17.15 -2.11 -12.10
N THR A 212 16.42 -1.15 -11.54
CA THR A 212 16.75 -0.44 -10.29
C THR A 212 15.48 -0.29 -9.43
N LEU A 213 15.61 0.39 -8.30
CA LEU A 213 14.46 0.84 -7.51
C LEU A 213 14.40 2.36 -7.49
N ASP A 214 13.19 2.92 -7.39
CA ASP A 214 13.01 4.32 -7.01
C ASP A 214 13.21 4.51 -5.49
N GLU A 215 13.19 5.75 -5.01
CA GLU A 215 13.41 6.08 -3.61
C GLU A 215 12.30 5.57 -2.67
N SER A 216 11.16 5.14 -3.23
CA SER A 216 10.09 4.45 -2.49
C SER A 216 10.22 2.93 -2.52
N GLY A 217 11.20 2.38 -3.25
CA GLY A 217 11.44 0.94 -3.39
C GLY A 217 10.61 0.25 -4.47
N ARG A 218 10.01 0.99 -5.42
CA ARG A 218 9.31 0.40 -6.57
C ARG A 218 10.29 0.07 -7.69
N ILE A 219 9.97 -0.95 -8.48
CA ILE A 219 10.81 -1.37 -9.61
C ILE A 219 10.84 -0.28 -10.68
N VAL A 220 12.04 0.09 -11.12
CA VAL A 220 12.28 0.93 -12.29
C VAL A 220 13.02 0.10 -13.32
N THR A 221 12.51 0.11 -14.55
CA THR A 221 13.13 -0.56 -15.69
C THR A 221 13.66 0.46 -16.66
N THR A 222 14.86 0.24 -17.19
CA THR A 222 15.43 1.08 -18.26
C THR A 222 15.48 0.25 -19.54
N THR A 223 14.89 0.73 -20.63
CA THR A 223 14.94 0.08 -21.96
C THR A 223 15.28 1.13 -23.00
N ASP A 224 16.29 0.89 -23.84
CA ASP A 224 16.72 1.81 -24.89
C ASP A 224 17.06 3.23 -24.35
N GLY A 225 17.44 3.33 -23.08
CA GLY A 225 17.75 4.59 -22.39
C GLY A 225 16.54 5.36 -21.84
N GLU A 226 15.33 4.80 -21.94
CA GLU A 226 14.10 5.34 -21.34
C GLU A 226 13.79 4.59 -20.04
N GLU A 227 13.51 5.33 -18.97
CA GLU A 227 13.14 4.78 -17.66
C GLU A 227 11.62 4.71 -17.50
N ALA A 228 11.12 3.59 -17.00
CA ALA A 228 9.73 3.35 -16.68
C ALA A 228 9.62 2.69 -15.30
N THR A 229 8.94 3.38 -14.38
CA THR A 229 8.63 2.87 -13.04
C THR A 229 7.36 2.02 -13.10
N VAL A 230 7.33 0.91 -12.36
CA VAL A 230 6.10 0.15 -12.14
C VAL A 230 5.18 0.97 -11.24
N ASP A 231 4.30 1.74 -11.84
CA ASP A 231 3.45 2.74 -11.18
C ASP A 231 2.00 2.26 -10.93
N SER A 232 1.59 1.18 -11.58
CA SER A 232 0.28 0.55 -11.39
C SER A 232 0.14 0.02 -9.96
N PRO A 233 -0.89 0.45 -9.19
CA PRO A 233 -1.14 -0.09 -7.86
C PRO A 233 -1.41 -1.59 -7.88
N ILE A 234 -2.07 -2.09 -8.93
CA ILE A 234 -2.39 -3.51 -9.07
C ILE A 234 -1.13 -4.34 -9.36
N ALA A 235 -0.22 -3.81 -10.20
CA ALA A 235 1.05 -4.45 -10.48
C ALA A 235 1.93 -4.56 -9.22
N ASN A 236 2.01 -3.47 -8.46
CA ASN A 236 2.70 -3.46 -7.17
C ASN A 236 2.07 -4.43 -6.16
N LEU A 237 0.74 -4.51 -6.10
CA LEU A 237 0.05 -5.48 -5.24
C LEU A 237 0.31 -6.94 -5.66
N ALA A 238 0.42 -7.19 -6.97
CA ALA A 238 0.75 -8.51 -7.50
C ALA A 238 2.19 -8.92 -7.16
N LEU A 239 3.14 -8.00 -7.25
CA LEU A 239 4.53 -8.19 -6.79
C LEU A 239 4.57 -8.51 -5.30
N TYR A 240 3.90 -7.69 -4.48
CA TYR A 240 3.78 -7.87 -3.03
C TYR A 240 3.24 -9.25 -2.66
N LYS A 241 2.10 -9.65 -3.23
CA LYS A 241 1.49 -10.97 -2.99
C LYS A 241 2.42 -12.11 -3.40
N THR A 242 3.08 -11.97 -4.55
CA THR A 242 3.91 -13.04 -5.12
C THR A 242 5.13 -13.24 -4.24
N ILE A 243 5.94 -12.20 -4.03
CA ILE A 243 7.20 -12.31 -3.31
C ILE A 243 6.99 -12.80 -1.88
N LEU A 244 5.91 -12.35 -1.20
CA LEU A 244 5.60 -12.80 0.15
C LEU A 244 5.03 -14.21 0.23
N ASN A 245 4.56 -14.82 -0.85
CA ASN A 245 4.13 -16.23 -0.83
C ASN A 245 5.24 -17.18 -1.25
N THR A 246 5.99 -16.82 -2.29
CA THR A 246 6.91 -17.72 -2.97
C THR A 246 8.38 -17.49 -2.63
N GLY A 247 8.74 -16.27 -2.20
CA GLY A 247 10.15 -15.84 -2.11
C GLY A 247 10.83 -15.72 -3.47
N THR A 248 10.07 -15.66 -4.57
CA THR A 248 10.60 -15.50 -5.92
C THR A 248 9.51 -15.10 -6.91
N ILE A 249 9.84 -14.28 -7.89
CA ILE A 249 8.97 -13.96 -9.01
C ILE A 249 9.30 -14.93 -10.16
N GLU A 250 8.57 -16.03 -10.23
CA GLU A 250 8.77 -17.02 -11.28
C GLU A 250 8.63 -16.38 -12.68
N GLY A 251 9.60 -16.64 -13.55
CA GLY A 251 9.63 -16.11 -14.92
C GLY A 251 10.53 -14.89 -15.12
N VAL A 252 11.02 -14.26 -14.04
CA VAL A 252 12.07 -13.24 -14.13
C VAL A 252 13.42 -13.88 -14.48
N ASP A 253 14.10 -13.33 -15.48
CA ASP A 253 15.48 -13.66 -15.81
C ASP A 253 16.41 -13.01 -14.78
N ALA A 254 16.94 -13.82 -13.85
CA ALA A 254 17.84 -13.37 -12.80
C ALA A 254 19.07 -12.61 -13.31
N SER A 255 19.48 -12.79 -14.58
CA SER A 255 20.60 -12.04 -15.17
C SER A 255 20.29 -10.56 -15.44
N LYS A 256 19.00 -10.18 -15.41
CA LYS A 256 18.52 -8.80 -15.53
C LYS A 256 18.53 -8.05 -14.21
N LEU A 257 18.57 -8.76 -13.09
CA LEU A 257 18.48 -8.16 -11.77
C LEU A 257 19.88 -7.77 -11.25
N PRO A 258 20.02 -6.57 -10.66
CA PRO A 258 21.23 -6.25 -9.90
C PRO A 258 21.33 -7.14 -8.65
N ALA A 259 22.53 -7.21 -8.07
CA ALA A 259 22.79 -8.06 -6.90
C ALA A 259 21.88 -7.74 -5.70
N GLU A 260 21.48 -6.48 -5.56
CA GLU A 260 20.59 -5.97 -4.51
C GLU A 260 19.15 -6.49 -4.65
N LEU A 261 18.75 -6.92 -5.84
CA LEU A 261 17.42 -7.46 -6.15
C LEU A 261 17.44 -8.95 -6.46
N ALA A 262 18.56 -9.63 -6.21
CA ALA A 262 18.71 -11.04 -6.58
C ALA A 262 17.68 -11.96 -5.87
N ASN A 263 17.20 -11.55 -4.69
CA ASN A 263 16.15 -12.28 -3.96
C ASN A 263 14.84 -12.39 -4.75
N LEU A 264 14.56 -11.44 -5.66
CA LEU A 264 13.36 -11.51 -6.51
C LEU A 264 13.35 -12.71 -7.46
N ALA A 265 14.47 -13.41 -7.65
CA ALA A 265 14.58 -14.56 -8.55
C ALA A 265 15.46 -15.71 -8.02
N ASP A 266 15.74 -15.79 -6.71
CA ASP A 266 16.64 -16.80 -6.15
C ASP A 266 15.94 -18.10 -5.69
N GLY A 267 14.60 -18.07 -5.59
CA GLY A 267 13.79 -19.21 -5.19
C GLY A 267 13.78 -19.50 -3.69
N VAL A 268 14.24 -18.56 -2.85
CA VAL A 268 14.38 -18.74 -1.40
C VAL A 268 13.68 -17.61 -0.66
N LYS A 269 12.58 -17.95 0.03
CA LYS A 269 11.89 -17.02 0.92
C LYS A 269 12.77 -16.63 2.13
N THR A 270 13.15 -15.36 2.22
CA THR A 270 13.99 -14.79 3.27
C THR A 270 13.51 -13.41 3.71
N ASP A 271 14.15 -12.83 4.73
CA ASP A 271 13.87 -11.46 5.18
C ASP A 271 14.15 -10.40 4.10
N ALA A 272 14.99 -10.71 3.10
CA ALA A 272 15.20 -9.83 1.95
C ALA A 272 13.91 -9.63 1.13
N ASP A 273 13.03 -10.63 1.09
CA ASP A 273 11.74 -10.55 0.40
C ASP A 273 10.76 -9.65 1.13
N LEU A 274 10.80 -9.67 2.47
CA LEU A 274 10.06 -8.70 3.29
C LEU A 274 10.54 -7.28 2.96
N LEU A 275 11.85 -7.06 2.87
CA LEU A 275 12.40 -5.74 2.53
C LEU A 275 11.98 -5.27 1.13
N SER A 276 12.05 -6.14 0.11
CA SER A 276 11.58 -5.78 -1.24
C SER A 276 10.08 -5.51 -1.28
N ALA A 277 9.29 -6.23 -0.49
CA ALA A 277 7.84 -6.08 -0.44
C ALA A 277 7.39 -4.71 0.11
N ILE A 278 8.24 -3.98 0.84
CA ILE A 278 7.92 -2.65 1.40
C ILE A 278 7.54 -1.66 0.28
N GLY A 279 8.38 -1.54 -0.75
CA GLY A 279 8.13 -0.62 -1.86
C GLY A 279 6.95 -1.06 -2.72
N PHE A 280 6.76 -2.37 -2.87
CA PHE A 280 5.59 -2.92 -3.57
C PHE A 280 4.29 -2.65 -2.80
N LEU A 281 4.32 -2.72 -1.48
CA LEU A 281 3.18 -2.37 -0.66
C LEU A 281 2.88 -0.87 -0.75
N ALA A 282 3.89 -0.02 -0.63
CA ALA A 282 3.76 1.43 -0.76
C ALA A 282 3.17 1.86 -2.11
N GLY A 283 3.59 1.23 -3.20
CA GLY A 283 3.04 1.46 -4.54
C GLY A 283 1.60 0.95 -4.73
N ALA A 284 1.19 -0.06 -3.96
CA ALA A 284 -0.11 -0.70 -4.05
C ALA A 284 -1.20 0.02 -3.24
N THR A 285 -0.84 0.60 -2.10
CA THR A 285 -1.78 1.19 -1.14
C THR A 285 -2.19 2.61 -1.52
N ASP A 286 -3.16 3.17 -0.79
CA ASP A 286 -3.52 4.56 -0.99
C ASP A 286 -2.36 5.50 -0.77
N LYS A 287 -2.35 6.59 -1.55
CA LYS A 287 -1.32 7.63 -1.42
C LYS A 287 -1.57 8.49 -0.19
N GLU A 288 -2.83 8.61 0.24
CA GLU A 288 -3.28 9.48 1.31
C GLU A 288 -3.73 8.63 2.51
N GLY A 289 -3.23 8.94 3.70
CA GLY A 289 -3.51 8.19 4.93
C GLY A 289 -2.33 7.32 5.37
N ALA A 290 -2.09 7.29 6.68
CA ALA A 290 -1.01 6.47 7.24
C ALA A 290 -1.41 4.99 7.25
N LEU A 291 -0.49 4.12 6.85
CA LEU A 291 -0.72 2.67 6.91
C LEU A 291 -0.77 2.21 8.37
N SER A 292 -1.75 1.34 8.69
CA SER A 292 -1.87 0.73 10.00
C SER A 292 -1.47 -0.75 9.98
N VAL A 293 -1.07 -1.28 11.14
CA VAL A 293 -0.78 -2.72 11.31
C VAL A 293 -2.00 -3.55 10.91
N ASP A 294 -3.20 -3.13 11.33
CA ASP A 294 -4.43 -3.81 10.96
C ASP A 294 -4.66 -3.85 9.46
N GLU A 295 -4.45 -2.73 8.76
CA GLU A 295 -4.59 -2.66 7.30
C GLU A 295 -3.69 -3.69 6.62
N ILE A 296 -2.41 -3.76 6.98
CA ILE A 296 -1.45 -4.70 6.40
C ILE A 296 -1.83 -6.15 6.73
N VAL A 297 -2.19 -6.46 7.98
CA VAL A 297 -2.52 -7.83 8.37
C VAL A 297 -3.82 -8.30 7.73
N TYR A 298 -4.82 -7.43 7.61
CA TYR A 298 -6.04 -7.73 6.87
C TYR A 298 -5.77 -7.89 5.37
N LEU A 299 -4.96 -7.02 4.77
CA LEU A 299 -4.55 -7.14 3.38
C LEU A 299 -3.86 -8.49 3.11
N ASN A 300 -2.93 -8.89 3.99
CA ASN A 300 -2.26 -10.19 3.90
C ASN A 300 -3.25 -11.35 3.95
N SER A 301 -4.22 -11.27 4.87
CA SER A 301 -5.28 -12.26 5.00
C SER A 301 -6.17 -12.34 3.73
N ILE A 302 -6.48 -11.19 3.13
CA ILE A 302 -7.28 -11.10 1.90
C ILE A 302 -6.54 -11.66 0.69
N LEU A 303 -5.26 -11.34 0.56
CA LEU A 303 -4.41 -11.83 -0.52
C LEU A 303 -4.06 -13.32 -0.38
N GLY A 304 -4.33 -13.90 0.80
CA GLY A 304 -3.96 -15.27 1.13
C GLY A 304 -2.45 -15.43 1.28
N ILE A 305 -1.78 -14.45 1.89
CA ILE A 305 -0.35 -14.54 2.16
C ILE A 305 -0.10 -15.49 3.33
N GLU A 306 0.67 -16.54 3.06
CA GLU A 306 1.05 -17.54 4.06
C GLU A 306 2.35 -17.13 4.78
N GLY A 307 2.33 -17.23 6.11
CA GLY A 307 3.51 -17.12 6.96
C GLY A 307 3.77 -18.38 7.78
N THR A 308 4.69 -18.27 8.72
CA THR A 308 5.20 -19.39 9.53
C THR A 308 4.57 -19.48 10.91
N ILE A 309 3.92 -18.42 11.39
CA ILE A 309 3.24 -18.39 12.68
C ILE A 309 1.81 -18.87 12.49
N THR A 310 1.37 -19.79 13.36
CA THR A 310 -0.05 -20.17 13.46
C THR A 310 -0.66 -19.46 14.66
N GLY A 311 -1.61 -18.56 14.40
CA GLY A 311 -2.32 -17.80 15.42
C GLY A 311 -3.28 -18.65 16.24
N ALA A 312 -3.74 -18.11 17.38
CA ALA A 312 -4.72 -18.77 18.24
C ALA A 312 -6.10 -18.96 17.55
N ASP A 313 -6.38 -18.18 16.51
CA ASP A 313 -7.54 -18.31 15.63
C ASP A 313 -7.38 -19.39 14.53
N GLY A 314 -6.22 -20.06 14.50
CA GLY A 314 -5.90 -21.12 13.54
C GLY A 314 -5.46 -20.61 12.17
N ARG A 315 -5.21 -19.30 12.00
CA ARG A 315 -4.74 -18.71 10.75
C ARG A 315 -3.22 -18.60 10.71
N SER A 316 -2.69 -18.47 9.50
CA SER A 316 -1.26 -18.26 9.26
C SER A 316 -0.95 -16.76 9.24
N TYR A 317 0.17 -16.39 9.87
CA TYR A 317 0.69 -15.03 9.97
C TYR A 317 2.16 -15.00 9.61
N ILE A 318 2.59 -13.91 8.97
CA ILE A 318 4.00 -13.63 8.70
C ILE A 318 4.74 -13.48 10.03
N ASP A 319 5.93 -14.05 10.11
CA ASP A 319 6.85 -13.88 11.23
C ASP A 319 7.70 -12.64 10.97
N TYR A 320 7.46 -11.60 11.76
CA TYR A 320 8.20 -10.35 11.72
C TYR A 320 9.22 -10.27 12.85
N SER A 321 9.42 -11.31 13.69
CA SER A 321 10.21 -11.22 14.92
C SER A 321 11.68 -10.83 14.74
N ASN A 322 12.21 -10.87 13.52
CA ASN A 322 13.58 -10.41 13.20
C ASN A 322 13.60 -9.12 12.38
N PHE A 323 12.43 -8.53 12.11
CA PHE A 323 12.32 -7.32 11.30
C PHE A 323 12.64 -6.10 12.17
N THR A 324 13.57 -5.28 11.69
CA THR A 324 13.93 -4.01 12.32
C THR A 324 13.97 -2.92 11.27
N TYR A 325 13.46 -1.75 11.61
CA TYR A 325 13.46 -0.58 10.75
C TYR A 325 14.06 0.62 11.49
N ASP A 326 14.89 1.38 10.77
CA ASP A 326 15.47 2.63 11.21
C ASP A 326 15.47 3.60 10.02
N ARG A 327 14.68 4.68 10.14
CA ARG A 327 14.44 5.63 9.04
C ARG A 327 15.74 6.31 8.61
N SER A 328 16.55 6.74 9.56
CA SER A 328 17.85 7.38 9.25
C SER A 328 18.75 6.42 8.46
N SER A 329 18.81 5.14 8.83
CA SER A 329 19.57 4.13 8.09
C SER A 329 19.06 3.93 6.66
N THR A 330 17.75 4.12 6.41
CA THR A 330 17.13 3.97 5.08
C THR A 330 17.27 5.23 4.22
N TYR A 331 17.09 6.42 4.81
CA TYR A 331 16.89 7.66 4.05
C TYR A 331 17.96 8.74 4.27
N ASP A 332 18.91 8.56 5.18
CA ASP A 332 20.02 9.52 5.33
C ASP A 332 20.84 9.61 4.04
N GLY A 333 20.96 10.84 3.54
CA GLY A 333 21.66 11.13 2.29
C GLY A 333 20.90 10.75 1.01
N VAL A 334 19.70 10.15 1.11
CA VAL A 334 18.82 9.94 -0.05
C VAL A 334 18.28 11.29 -0.52
N THR A 335 18.31 11.51 -1.83
CA THR A 335 17.87 12.76 -2.44
C THR A 335 16.98 12.48 -3.63
N VAL A 336 15.93 13.28 -3.80
CA VAL A 336 15.01 13.24 -4.94
C VAL A 336 15.03 14.56 -5.68
N THR A 337 14.75 14.54 -6.99
CA THR A 337 14.63 15.77 -7.79
C THR A 337 13.15 16.07 -8.02
N VAL A 338 12.70 17.21 -7.51
CA VAL A 338 11.28 17.62 -7.54
C VAL A 338 11.14 19.09 -7.91
N LEU A 339 9.94 19.50 -8.32
CA LEU A 339 9.55 20.89 -8.49
C LEU A 339 9.33 21.56 -7.13
N VAL A 340 10.09 22.63 -6.86
CA VAL A 340 9.94 23.46 -5.67
C VAL A 340 9.46 24.85 -6.07
N GLU A 341 8.41 25.35 -5.41
CA GLU A 341 7.93 26.71 -5.61
C GLU A 341 8.91 27.72 -5.00
N THR A 342 9.65 28.46 -5.84
CA THR A 342 10.66 29.44 -5.39
C THR A 342 10.09 30.84 -5.23
N SER A 343 8.98 31.11 -5.92
CA SER A 343 8.16 32.31 -5.76
C SER A 343 6.74 32.01 -6.23
N PRO A 344 5.72 32.80 -5.86
CA PRO A 344 4.32 32.49 -6.18
C PRO A 344 4.10 32.17 -7.67
N GLY A 345 3.75 30.91 -7.97
CA GLY A 345 3.51 30.39 -9.31
C GLY A 345 4.76 30.06 -10.14
N VAL A 346 5.96 30.07 -9.55
CA VAL A 346 7.23 29.73 -10.21
C VAL A 346 7.83 28.50 -9.54
N PHE A 347 7.93 27.42 -10.30
CA PHE A 347 8.48 26.15 -9.87
C PHE A 347 9.80 25.88 -10.57
N GLU A 348 10.80 25.46 -9.80
CA GLU A 348 12.12 25.08 -10.31
C GLU A 348 12.47 23.67 -9.84
N MET A 349 13.12 22.91 -10.73
CA MET A 349 13.64 21.59 -10.37
C MET A 349 14.79 21.74 -9.37
N GLN A 350 14.63 21.13 -8.20
CA GLN A 350 15.64 21.11 -7.15
C GLN A 350 15.84 19.69 -6.64
N THR A 351 17.10 19.37 -6.34
CA THR A 351 17.44 18.15 -5.61
C THR A 351 17.32 18.43 -4.11
N VAL A 352 16.42 17.71 -3.44
CA VAL A 352 16.13 17.87 -2.01
C VAL A 352 16.45 16.57 -1.26
N ASN A 353 16.84 16.69 0.00
CA ASN A 353 17.06 15.53 0.86
C ASN A 353 15.72 14.99 1.38
N VAL A 354 15.53 13.67 1.29
CA VAL A 354 14.28 13.01 1.68
C VAL A 354 13.99 13.16 3.18
N MET A 355 15.01 13.01 4.04
CA MET A 355 14.85 13.19 5.50
C MET A 355 14.31 14.57 5.86
N ASP A 356 14.86 15.61 5.26
CA ASP A 356 14.41 16.98 5.52
C ASP A 356 13.05 17.28 4.89
N ALA A 357 12.86 16.90 3.62
CA ALA A 357 11.69 17.32 2.83
C ALA A 357 10.41 16.54 3.16
N VAL A 358 10.53 15.23 3.40
CA VAL A 358 9.38 14.34 3.67
C VAL A 358 9.14 14.23 5.17
N PHE A 359 10.20 14.01 5.95
CA PHE A 359 10.09 13.70 7.38
C PHE A 359 10.39 14.89 8.29
N GLY A 360 10.74 16.06 7.75
CA GLY A 360 11.06 17.25 8.56
C GLY A 360 12.29 17.06 9.45
N GLY A 361 13.21 16.15 9.08
CA GLY A 361 14.35 15.73 9.88
C GLY A 361 13.98 14.84 11.08
N ALA A 362 12.73 14.38 11.18
CA ALA A 362 12.29 13.49 12.24
C ALA A 362 12.71 12.04 11.96
N ASP A 363 13.41 11.46 12.93
CA ASP A 363 13.78 10.05 12.90
C ASP A 363 12.64 9.16 13.42
N ALA A 364 12.65 7.89 13.02
CA ALA A 364 11.79 6.86 13.58
C ALA A 364 12.45 5.48 13.44
N SER A 365 12.14 4.62 14.39
CA SER A 365 12.57 3.23 14.39
C SER A 365 11.45 2.34 14.89
N GLY A 366 11.42 1.10 14.43
CA GLY A 366 10.43 0.12 14.89
C GLY A 366 10.94 -1.31 14.71
N GLU A 367 10.33 -2.22 15.45
CA GLU A 367 10.60 -3.66 15.39
C GLU A 367 9.32 -4.40 15.02
N ASP A 368 9.48 -5.63 14.57
CA ASP A 368 8.40 -6.55 14.25
C ASP A 368 7.40 -5.99 13.21
N VAL A 369 6.12 -6.32 13.34
CA VAL A 369 5.08 -5.83 12.42
C VAL A 369 4.98 -4.31 12.46
N THR A 370 5.25 -3.67 13.60
CA THR A 370 5.16 -2.21 13.73
C THR A 370 6.29 -1.53 12.95
N GLY A 371 7.51 -2.08 13.01
CA GLY A 371 8.63 -1.64 12.20
C GLY A 371 8.36 -1.82 10.71
N TYR A 372 7.78 -2.97 10.33
CA TYR A 372 7.41 -3.23 8.94
C TYR A 372 6.35 -2.24 8.42
N THR A 373 5.31 -1.99 9.22
CA THR A 373 4.29 -0.98 8.89
C THR A 373 4.89 0.41 8.76
N GLN A 374 5.78 0.82 9.68
CA GLN A 374 6.43 2.12 9.61
C GLN A 374 7.30 2.25 8.35
N ALA A 375 8.04 1.21 7.98
CA ALA A 375 8.84 1.21 6.76
C ALA A 375 7.98 1.37 5.50
N ALA A 376 6.86 0.65 5.43
CA ALA A 376 5.90 0.77 4.32
C ALA A 376 5.24 2.15 4.26
N ASP A 377 4.88 2.72 5.42
CA ASP A 377 4.27 4.06 5.48
C ASP A 377 5.26 5.18 5.11
N ASP A 378 6.53 5.03 5.49
CA ASP A 378 7.60 5.95 5.11
C ASP A 378 7.85 5.89 3.60
N ALA A 379 7.94 4.69 3.03
CA ALA A 379 8.05 4.49 1.58
C ALA A 379 6.86 5.10 0.82
N ARG A 380 5.63 4.92 1.32
CA ARG A 380 4.41 5.56 0.79
C ARG A 380 4.48 7.08 0.88
N SER A 381 5.01 7.63 1.97
CA SER A 381 5.16 9.08 2.15
C SER A 381 6.19 9.69 1.19
N VAL A 382 7.31 8.99 0.95
CA VAL A 382 8.28 9.38 -0.08
C VAL A 382 7.63 9.34 -1.47
N LEU A 383 6.89 8.28 -1.77
CA LEU A 383 6.16 8.13 -3.03
C LEU A 383 5.16 9.28 -3.26
N LEU A 384 4.35 9.61 -2.26
CA LEU A 384 3.42 10.73 -2.31
C LEU A 384 4.17 12.04 -2.59
N PHE A 385 5.24 12.30 -1.84
CA PHE A 385 6.01 13.52 -1.99
C PHE A 385 6.59 13.67 -3.40
N VAL A 386 7.19 12.61 -3.96
CA VAL A 386 7.76 12.64 -5.31
C VAL A 386 6.68 12.88 -6.35
N HIS A 387 5.54 12.20 -6.26
CA HIS A 387 4.44 12.38 -7.21
C HIS A 387 3.77 13.76 -7.13
N ASP A 388 3.55 14.31 -5.94
CA ASP A 388 2.90 15.62 -5.77
C ASP A 388 3.78 16.77 -6.27
N ASN A 389 5.08 16.53 -6.37
CA ASN A 389 6.07 17.52 -6.77
C ASN A 389 6.82 17.11 -8.05
N SER A 390 6.30 16.17 -8.84
CA SER A 390 6.93 15.78 -10.11
C SER A 390 6.74 16.86 -11.18
N ALA A 391 7.63 16.88 -12.17
CA ALA A 391 7.39 17.67 -13.36
C ALA A 391 6.14 17.14 -14.09
N PRO A 392 5.33 18.00 -14.72
CA PRO A 392 4.28 17.54 -15.63
C PRO A 392 4.93 16.73 -16.75
N GLU A 393 4.43 15.51 -16.98
CA GLU A 393 4.84 14.64 -18.08
C GLU A 393 4.42 15.18 -19.46
#